data_AF-A0AB34C3S6-F1
#
_entry.id   AF-A0AB34C3S6-F1
#
_cell.length_a   1.000
_cell.length_b   1.000
_cell.length_c   1.000
_cell.angle_alpha   90.00
_cell.angle_beta   90.00
_cell.angle_gamma   90.00
#
_symmetry.space_group_name_H-M   'P 1'
#
loop_
_entity.id
_entity.type
_entity.pdbx_description
1 polymer ?
#
loop_
_entity_poly.entity_id
_entity_poly.type
_entity_poly.pdbx_seq_one_letter_code
_entity_poly.pdbx_strand_id
1 'polypeptide(L)'
;MYITRTTILRLSAALSIMSFDAQAQEPNAYQLFDPVVSVLQSPRCMNCHQSARPTQKDSMIAHIQNVVRGTAGLGAPTMQCIACHQEKNTADGKVPGARGWHMPPLPMVWEGLTSAQICHQMQDPKRNGNRKTPEEVIEHMRTDPLVLWAWDPGTGRSTPSITHDQFIERLELWAKAGMPCPDEQAAAR
;
A
#
# COMPACT_ATOMS: atom_id res chain seq x y z
N MET A 1 -73.34 -14.24 -55.29
CA MET A 1 -72.84 -14.79 -54.01
C MET A 1 -71.32 -14.82 -54.11
N TYR A 2 -70.65 -13.76 -53.66
CA TYR A 2 -69.19 -13.58 -53.78
C TYR A 2 -68.51 -14.09 -52.50
N ILE A 3 -67.55 -15.01 -52.63
CA ILE A 3 -66.69 -15.48 -51.52
C ILE A 3 -65.30 -14.92 -51.77
N THR A 4 -64.92 -13.89 -51.01
CA THR A 4 -63.56 -13.34 -50.99
C THR A 4 -62.69 -14.17 -50.05
N ARG A 5 -61.62 -14.78 -50.59
CA ARG A 5 -60.55 -15.44 -49.82
C ARG A 5 -59.52 -14.39 -49.41
N THR A 6 -59.36 -14.15 -48.11
CA THR A 6 -58.30 -13.30 -47.57
C THR A 6 -57.09 -14.17 -47.22
N THR A 7 -55.99 -14.00 -47.97
CA THR A 7 -54.72 -14.67 -47.70
C THR A 7 -53.92 -13.83 -46.69
N ILE A 8 -53.62 -14.39 -45.51
CA ILE A 8 -52.79 -13.74 -44.49
C ILE A 8 -51.32 -14.08 -44.77
N LEU A 9 -50.54 -13.07 -45.17
CA LEU A 9 -49.09 -13.16 -45.35
C LEU A 9 -48.40 -13.02 -43.97
N ARG A 10 -47.67 -14.06 -43.51
CA ARG A 10 -46.87 -13.98 -42.28
C ARG A 10 -45.47 -13.44 -42.60
N LEU A 11 -45.20 -12.18 -42.23
CA LEU A 11 -43.84 -11.65 -42.18
C LEU A 11 -43.10 -12.27 -40.99
N SER A 12 -42.01 -12.99 -41.25
CA SER A 12 -41.07 -13.45 -40.22
C SER A 12 -39.92 -12.45 -40.16
N ALA A 13 -39.85 -11.65 -39.09
CA ALA A 13 -38.72 -10.76 -38.85
C ALA A 13 -37.58 -11.56 -38.18
N ALA A 14 -36.42 -11.66 -38.84
CA ALA A 14 -35.22 -12.24 -38.27
C ALA A 14 -34.56 -11.22 -37.33
N LEU A 15 -34.50 -11.53 -36.03
CA LEU A 15 -33.82 -10.73 -35.02
C LEU A 15 -32.34 -11.14 -34.98
N SER A 16 -31.47 -10.33 -35.59
CA SER A 16 -30.01 -10.50 -35.46
C SER A 16 -29.56 -10.08 -34.06
N ILE A 17 -29.13 -11.03 -33.26
CA ILE A 17 -28.54 -10.79 -31.93
C ILE A 17 -27.10 -10.33 -32.16
N MET A 18 -26.84 -9.03 -32.00
CA MET A 18 -25.47 -8.52 -31.87
C MET A 18 -24.94 -8.91 -30.50
N SER A 19 -23.98 -9.83 -30.46
CA SER A 19 -23.29 -10.19 -29.22
C SER A 19 -22.28 -9.09 -28.90
N PHE A 20 -22.50 -8.37 -27.80
CA PHE A 20 -21.48 -7.53 -27.19
C PHE A 20 -20.58 -8.43 -26.36
N ASP A 21 -19.43 -8.82 -26.91
CA ASP A 21 -18.35 -9.37 -26.09
C ASP A 21 -17.86 -8.27 -25.15
N ALA A 22 -18.24 -8.35 -23.89
CA ALA A 22 -17.62 -7.58 -22.83
C ALA A 22 -16.21 -8.14 -22.61
N GLN A 23 -15.24 -7.67 -23.40
CA GLN A 23 -13.83 -7.93 -23.11
C GLN A 23 -13.51 -7.21 -21.80
N ALA A 24 -13.32 -7.98 -20.73
CA ALA A 24 -12.74 -7.48 -19.50
C ALA A 24 -11.39 -6.85 -19.85
N GLN A 25 -11.27 -5.53 -19.68
CA GLN A 25 -10.01 -4.83 -19.86
C GLN A 25 -9.01 -5.43 -18.86
N GLU A 26 -7.92 -6.02 -19.36
CA GLU A 26 -6.81 -6.47 -18.52
C GLU A 26 -6.39 -5.34 -17.57
N PRO A 27 -6.15 -5.60 -16.27
CA PRO A 27 -5.73 -4.58 -15.34
C PRO A 27 -4.51 -3.85 -15.88
N ASN A 28 -4.61 -2.53 -15.96
CA ASN A 28 -3.49 -1.69 -16.38
C ASN A 28 -2.31 -1.94 -15.42
N ALA A 29 -1.21 -2.50 -15.93
CA ALA A 29 -0.05 -2.89 -15.11
C ALA A 29 0.47 -1.73 -14.23
N TYR A 30 0.39 -0.49 -14.72
CA TYR A 30 0.81 0.72 -14.02
C TYR A 30 -0.09 1.10 -12.82
N GLN A 31 -1.25 0.46 -12.66
CA GLN A 31 -2.15 0.62 -11.51
C GLN A 31 -1.95 -0.47 -10.45
N LEU A 32 -1.10 -1.48 -10.69
CA LEU A 32 -0.85 -2.57 -9.74
C LEU A 32 -0.23 -2.06 -8.42
N PHE A 33 0.45 -0.91 -8.46
CA PHE A 33 1.04 -0.28 -7.27
C PHE A 33 0.03 0.53 -6.44
N ASP A 34 -1.15 0.87 -6.96
CA ASP A 34 -2.15 1.68 -6.24
C ASP A 34 -2.58 1.09 -4.89
N PRO A 35 -2.97 -0.21 -4.79
CA PRO A 35 -3.30 -0.78 -3.49
C PRO A 35 -2.07 -0.88 -2.57
N VAL A 36 -0.87 -1.10 -3.11
CA VAL A 36 0.39 -1.13 -2.35
C VAL A 36 0.63 0.24 -1.71
N VAL A 37 0.66 1.31 -2.52
CA VAL A 37 0.94 2.66 -2.02
C VAL A 37 -0.12 3.16 -1.05
N SER A 38 -1.38 2.72 -1.20
CA SER A 38 -2.44 3.06 -0.24
C SER A 38 -2.12 2.58 1.19
N VAL A 39 -1.45 1.43 1.33
CA VAL A 39 -0.97 0.92 2.63
C VAL A 39 0.23 1.73 3.10
N LEU A 40 1.21 1.99 2.23
CA LEU A 40 2.45 2.71 2.55
C LEU A 40 2.19 4.17 2.94
N GLN A 41 1.16 4.79 2.37
CA GLN A 41 0.73 6.15 2.69
C GLN A 41 -0.26 6.19 3.86
N SER A 42 -0.67 5.04 4.41
CA SER A 42 -1.50 5.02 5.61
C SER A 42 -0.74 5.61 6.81
N PRO A 43 -1.44 6.15 7.82
CA PRO A 43 -0.80 6.65 9.02
C PRO A 43 0.05 5.59 9.75
N ARG A 44 -0.21 4.29 9.55
CA ARG A 44 0.57 3.24 10.21
C ARG A 44 2.02 3.21 9.73
N CYS A 45 2.24 3.44 8.44
CA CYS A 45 3.57 3.54 7.86
C CYS A 45 4.12 4.98 7.95
N MET A 46 3.31 5.96 7.54
CA MET A 46 3.76 7.35 7.44
C MET A 46 4.16 7.96 8.79
N ASN A 47 3.61 7.49 9.92
CA ASN A 47 4.04 7.98 11.23
C ASN A 47 5.54 7.74 11.51
N CYS A 48 6.14 6.71 10.91
CA CYS A 48 7.54 6.34 11.08
C CYS A 48 8.43 6.75 9.90
N HIS A 49 7.88 6.84 8.69
CA HIS A 49 8.61 7.22 7.47
C HIS A 49 8.79 8.75 7.31
N GLN A 50 9.23 9.39 8.39
CA GLN A 50 9.45 10.84 8.53
C GLN A 50 10.95 11.17 8.61
N SER A 51 11.32 12.36 8.12
CA SER A 51 12.72 12.79 8.06
C SER A 51 13.31 13.17 9.43
N ALA A 52 12.60 14.00 10.19
CA ALA A 52 13.14 14.63 11.41
C ALA A 52 12.65 13.98 12.71
N ARG A 53 11.36 13.67 12.80
CA ARG A 53 10.70 13.13 14.00
C ARG A 53 9.50 12.28 13.61
N PRO A 54 9.14 11.26 14.40
CA PRO A 54 7.93 10.51 14.12
C PRO A 54 6.69 11.38 14.38
N THR A 55 5.62 11.04 13.67
CA THR A 55 4.27 11.54 13.94
C THR A 55 3.45 10.46 14.63
N GLN A 56 2.24 10.79 15.08
CA GLN A 56 1.35 9.86 15.77
C GLN A 56 -0.12 10.10 15.39
N LYS A 57 -0.94 9.09 15.69
CA LYS A 57 -2.38 9.03 15.38
C LYS A 57 -2.62 9.02 13.86
N ASP A 58 -3.88 9.16 13.46
CA ASP A 58 -4.25 9.21 12.04
C ASP A 58 -4.11 10.61 11.46
N SER A 59 -4.16 11.63 12.31
CA SER A 59 -3.92 13.02 11.95
C SER A 59 -2.44 13.37 11.74
N MET A 60 -1.53 12.40 11.88
CA MET A 60 -0.08 12.57 11.71
C MET A 60 0.47 13.82 12.42
N ILE A 61 0.00 14.08 13.64
CA ILE A 61 0.56 15.15 14.48
C ILE A 61 1.93 14.73 15.00
N ALA A 62 2.80 15.68 15.31
CA ALA A 62 4.07 15.38 15.95
C ALA A 62 3.87 14.52 17.22
N HIS A 63 4.77 13.57 17.45
CA HIS A 63 4.75 12.75 18.65
C HIS A 63 4.76 13.63 19.91
N ILE A 64 3.82 13.43 20.84
CA ILE A 64 3.53 14.43 21.90
C ILE A 64 4.66 14.60 22.92
N GLN A 65 5.50 13.58 23.09
CA GLN A 65 6.72 13.66 23.91
C GLN A 65 7.86 14.43 23.23
N ASN A 66 7.65 14.96 22.01
CA ASN A 66 8.65 15.68 21.22
C ASN A 66 9.95 14.89 20.99
N VAL A 67 9.83 13.56 20.87
CA VAL A 67 10.96 12.70 20.47
C VAL A 67 11.42 13.08 19.07
N VAL A 68 12.71 12.93 18.82
CA VAL A 68 13.34 13.12 17.50
C VAL A 68 13.85 11.79 16.98
N ARG A 69 14.12 11.71 15.67
CA ARG A 69 14.57 10.49 15.00
C ARG A 69 15.89 9.94 15.55
N GLY A 70 16.87 10.82 15.81
CA GLY A 70 18.26 10.42 16.09
C GLY A 70 18.97 9.86 14.84
N THR A 71 20.30 9.74 14.88
CA THR A 71 21.09 9.29 13.72
C THR A 71 20.79 7.85 13.31
N ALA A 72 20.50 6.98 14.28
CA ALA A 72 20.17 5.58 14.07
C ALA A 72 18.66 5.28 14.00
N GLY A 73 17.79 6.30 14.04
CA GLY A 73 16.33 6.08 14.11
C GLY A 73 15.84 5.56 15.47
N LEU A 74 16.66 5.64 16.51
CA LEU A 74 16.41 5.09 17.86
C LEU A 74 16.03 6.15 18.90
N GLY A 75 15.90 7.41 18.50
CA GLY A 75 15.74 8.53 19.43
C GLY A 75 17.04 9.30 19.69
N ALA A 76 16.93 10.39 20.43
CA ALA A 76 18.11 11.14 20.89
C ALA A 76 18.86 10.36 21.99
N PRO A 77 20.16 10.61 22.21
CA PRO A 77 20.92 9.96 23.28
C PRO A 77 20.29 10.10 24.67
N THR A 78 19.61 11.22 24.95
CA THR A 78 18.94 11.50 26.22
C THR A 78 17.47 11.04 26.27
N MET A 79 16.90 10.58 25.14
CA MET A 79 15.52 10.12 25.04
C MET A 79 15.39 9.11 23.90
N GLN A 80 15.78 7.87 24.19
CA GLN A 80 15.65 6.75 23.26
C GLN A 80 14.21 6.22 23.24
N CYS A 81 13.77 5.71 22.09
CA CYS A 81 12.41 5.18 21.93
C CYS A 81 12.10 4.04 22.90
N ILE A 82 13.11 3.21 23.21
CA ILE A 82 12.99 2.02 24.08
C ILE A 82 12.69 2.35 25.56
N ALA A 83 12.83 3.61 25.97
CA ALA A 83 12.42 4.05 27.30
C ALA A 83 10.91 3.91 27.51
N CYS A 84 10.12 3.92 26.42
CA CYS A 84 8.67 3.76 26.45
C CYS A 84 8.22 2.54 25.63
N HIS A 85 8.73 2.40 24.40
CA HIS A 85 8.32 1.35 23.47
C HIS A 85 9.01 0.02 23.78
N GLN A 86 8.24 -1.06 23.80
CA GLN A 86 8.70 -2.40 24.15
C GLN A 86 8.51 -3.37 22.98
N GLU A 87 8.77 -4.66 23.21
CA GLU A 87 8.63 -5.71 22.18
C GLU A 87 7.18 -5.97 21.73
N LYS A 88 6.20 -5.43 22.45
CA LYS A 88 4.77 -5.50 22.13
C LYS A 88 4.06 -4.25 22.60
N ASN A 89 2.85 -4.02 22.11
CA ASN A 89 1.97 -2.97 22.60
C ASN A 89 1.81 -3.05 24.14
N THR A 90 1.93 -1.91 24.83
CA THR A 90 1.80 -1.79 26.30
C THR A 90 0.79 -0.70 26.69
N ALA A 91 0.55 -0.54 28.00
CA ALA A 91 -0.41 0.41 28.55
C ALA A 91 -1.79 0.28 27.89
N ASP A 92 -2.32 -0.94 27.87
CA ASP A 92 -3.59 -1.31 27.20
C ASP A 92 -3.62 -0.90 25.73
N GLY A 93 -2.51 -1.08 25.02
CA GLY A 93 -2.37 -0.76 23.60
C GLY A 93 -2.13 0.72 23.30
N LYS A 94 -2.06 1.59 24.31
CA LYS A 94 -1.83 3.03 24.11
C LYS A 94 -0.39 3.35 23.75
N VAL A 95 0.57 2.56 24.22
CA VAL A 95 1.99 2.70 23.82
C VAL A 95 2.30 1.61 22.79
N PRO A 96 2.61 1.98 21.53
CA PRO A 96 3.02 1.03 20.51
C PRO A 96 4.23 0.19 20.92
N GLY A 97 4.34 -1.02 20.43
CA GLY A 97 5.56 -1.80 20.58
C GLY A 97 5.61 -3.00 19.66
N ALA A 98 6.82 -3.31 19.21
CA ALA A 98 7.18 -4.45 18.39
C ALA A 98 8.69 -4.71 18.57
N ARG A 99 9.14 -5.93 18.32
CA ARG A 99 10.56 -6.32 18.44
C ARG A 99 11.42 -5.39 17.58
N GLY A 100 12.44 -4.78 18.19
CA GLY A 100 13.36 -3.88 17.50
C GLY A 100 12.74 -2.52 17.15
N TRP A 101 11.91 -1.95 18.02
CA TRP A 101 11.25 -0.66 17.77
C TRP A 101 12.21 0.48 17.39
N HIS A 102 12.17 0.91 16.12
CA HIS A 102 12.96 2.02 15.59
C HIS A 102 12.28 2.63 14.35
N MET A 103 12.69 3.84 13.96
CA MET A 103 12.29 4.41 12.67
C MET A 103 13.11 3.77 11.53
N PRO A 104 12.55 3.60 10.30
CA PRO A 104 13.28 3.04 9.16
C PRO A 104 14.52 3.89 8.84
N PRO A 105 15.59 3.35 8.23
CA PRO A 105 16.76 4.13 7.80
C PRO A 105 16.39 5.42 7.03
N LEU A 106 17.20 6.47 7.15
CA LEU A 106 16.88 7.78 6.55
C LEU A 106 16.61 7.74 5.03
N PRO A 107 17.33 6.92 4.22
CA PRO A 107 17.01 6.78 2.79
C PRO A 107 15.62 6.21 2.49
N MET A 108 14.90 5.66 3.47
CA MET A 108 13.56 5.10 3.32
C MET A 108 12.44 6.09 3.72
N VAL A 109 12.73 7.37 3.93
CA VAL A 109 11.69 8.38 4.20
C VAL A 109 10.73 8.51 3.02
N TRP A 110 9.43 8.57 3.32
CA TRP A 110 8.34 8.76 2.35
C TRP A 110 7.61 10.09 2.49
N GLU A 111 7.90 10.84 3.56
CA GLU A 111 7.39 12.20 3.78
C GLU A 111 7.53 13.06 2.50
N GLY A 112 6.40 13.57 2.00
CA GLY A 112 6.34 14.45 0.83
C GLY A 112 6.51 13.76 -0.53
N LEU A 113 6.67 12.43 -0.58
CA LEU A 113 6.81 11.71 -1.84
C LEU A 113 5.47 11.38 -2.49
N THR A 114 5.44 11.45 -3.82
CA THR A 114 4.32 10.97 -4.64
C THR A 114 4.31 9.45 -4.74
N SER A 115 3.21 8.88 -5.23
CA SER A 115 3.10 7.43 -5.42
C SER A 115 4.17 6.86 -6.35
N ALA A 116 4.48 7.56 -7.44
CA ALA A 116 5.55 7.18 -8.35
C ALA A 116 6.93 7.23 -7.67
N GLN A 117 7.20 8.26 -6.86
CA GLN A 117 8.47 8.37 -6.15
C GLN A 117 8.66 7.26 -5.10
N ILE A 118 7.60 6.89 -4.37
CA ILE A 118 7.64 5.75 -3.44
C ILE A 118 7.86 4.44 -4.21
N CYS A 119 7.19 4.25 -5.34
CA CYS A 119 7.37 3.09 -6.22
C CYS A 119 8.85 2.93 -6.62
N HIS A 120 9.45 3.97 -7.21
CA HIS A 120 10.86 3.96 -7.61
C HIS A 120 11.80 3.78 -6.41
N GLN A 121 11.42 4.29 -5.23
CA GLN A 121 12.22 4.13 -4.02
C GLN A 121 12.25 2.71 -3.51
N MET A 122 11.13 1.98 -3.55
CA MET A 122 11.06 0.59 -3.14
C MET A 122 11.91 -0.33 -4.02
N GLN A 123 12.17 0.07 -5.26
CA GLN A 123 12.98 -0.69 -6.21
C GLN A 123 14.48 -0.38 -6.13
N ASP A 124 14.88 0.70 -5.47
CA ASP A 124 16.28 1.13 -5.41
C ASP A 124 16.97 0.60 -4.13
N PRO A 125 17.97 -0.31 -4.25
CA PRO A 125 18.72 -0.85 -3.11
C PRO A 125 19.32 0.24 -2.21
N LYS A 126 19.69 1.40 -2.77
CA LYS A 126 20.28 2.49 -1.98
C LYS A 126 19.24 3.17 -1.08
N ARG A 127 17.96 3.00 -1.36
CA ARG A 127 16.85 3.71 -0.69
C ARG A 127 15.78 2.80 -0.09
N ASN A 128 15.84 1.49 -0.33
CA ASN A 128 14.90 0.51 0.20
C ASN A 128 15.48 -0.39 1.30
N GLY A 129 16.62 -0.03 1.90
CA GLY A 129 17.29 -0.88 2.89
C GLY A 129 18.16 -2.00 2.28
N ASN A 130 18.77 -1.75 1.11
CA ASN A 130 19.66 -2.67 0.41
C ASN A 130 19.03 -3.98 -0.04
N ARG A 131 17.72 -3.96 -0.32
CA ARG A 131 16.98 -5.07 -0.91
C ARG A 131 17.16 -5.01 -2.42
N LYS A 132 17.79 -6.04 -2.98
CA LYS A 132 18.26 -6.11 -4.36
C LYS A 132 17.26 -6.79 -5.29
N THR A 133 16.34 -7.58 -4.75
CA THR A 133 15.34 -8.29 -5.54
C THR A 133 13.91 -7.98 -5.07
N PRO A 134 12.90 -8.18 -5.93
CA PRO A 134 11.50 -8.07 -5.54
C PRO A 134 11.16 -8.99 -4.36
N GLU A 135 11.72 -10.21 -4.32
CA GLU A 135 11.48 -11.19 -3.26
C GLU A 135 12.00 -10.71 -1.91
N GLU A 136 13.17 -10.05 -1.86
CA GLU A 136 13.70 -9.45 -0.63
C GLU A 136 12.82 -8.30 -0.12
N VAL A 137 12.23 -7.51 -1.03
CA VAL A 137 11.25 -6.47 -0.68
C VAL A 137 9.97 -7.09 -0.11
N ILE A 138 9.43 -8.11 -0.79
CA ILE A 138 8.22 -8.81 -0.35
C ILE A 138 8.43 -9.49 1.00
N GLU A 139 9.55 -10.17 1.19
CA GLU A 139 9.85 -10.87 2.45
C GLU A 139 9.91 -9.90 3.62
N HIS A 140 10.57 -8.75 3.45
CA HIS A 140 10.54 -7.72 4.48
C HIS A 140 9.11 -7.25 4.79
N MET A 141 8.31 -6.99 3.77
CA MET A 141 6.92 -6.57 3.97
C MET A 141 6.06 -7.67 4.62
N ARG A 142 6.44 -8.93 4.43
CA ARG A 142 5.74 -10.10 4.98
C ARG A 142 6.08 -10.35 6.44
N THR A 143 7.35 -10.25 6.83
CA THR A 143 7.79 -10.83 8.11
C THR A 143 8.33 -9.82 9.11
N ASP A 144 8.61 -8.58 8.69
CA ASP A 144 9.21 -7.60 9.58
C ASP A 144 8.23 -7.22 10.71
N PRO A 145 8.62 -7.33 12.00
CA PRO A 145 7.73 -7.02 13.12
C PRO A 145 7.20 -5.58 13.12
N LEU A 146 7.96 -4.60 12.61
CA LEU A 146 7.52 -3.21 12.54
C LEU A 146 6.52 -3.00 11.39
N VAL A 147 6.66 -3.74 10.30
CA VAL A 147 5.66 -3.76 9.22
C VAL A 147 4.37 -4.42 9.70
N LEU A 148 4.46 -5.62 10.29
CA LEU A 148 3.32 -6.38 10.80
C LEU A 148 2.52 -5.61 11.85
N TRP A 149 3.19 -4.78 12.66
CA TRP A 149 2.54 -3.90 13.64
C TRP A 149 1.45 -3.00 13.05
N ALA A 150 1.52 -2.65 11.75
CA ALA A 150 0.48 -1.84 11.10
C ALA A 150 -0.92 -2.49 11.17
N TRP A 151 -1.00 -3.82 11.24
CA TRP A 151 -2.27 -4.57 11.34
C TRP A 151 -2.65 -4.98 12.76
N ASP A 152 -1.75 -4.79 13.74
CA ASP A 152 -2.07 -4.85 15.18
C ASP A 152 -1.51 -3.62 15.92
N PRO A 153 -2.05 -2.42 15.64
CA PRO A 153 -1.44 -1.17 16.08
C PRO A 153 -1.80 -0.82 17.54
N GLY A 154 -2.51 -1.70 18.26
CA GLY A 154 -3.04 -1.43 19.58
C GLY A 154 -4.28 -0.53 19.57
N THR A 155 -4.66 -0.04 20.76
CA THR A 155 -5.97 0.54 21.01
C THR A 155 -6.18 1.89 20.31
N GLY A 156 -7.30 2.02 19.60
CA GLY A 156 -7.80 3.28 19.06
C GLY A 156 -7.05 3.80 17.82
N ARG A 157 -6.29 2.94 17.14
CA ARG A 157 -5.62 3.26 15.86
C ARG A 157 -6.29 2.47 14.73
N SER A 158 -6.47 3.11 13.58
CA SER A 158 -6.91 2.43 12.37
C SER A 158 -5.81 1.53 11.80
N THR A 159 -6.21 0.45 11.14
CA THR A 159 -5.34 -0.41 10.32
C THR A 159 -5.35 0.06 8.86
N PRO A 160 -4.42 -0.41 8.01
CA PRO A 160 -4.53 -0.25 6.56
C PRO A 160 -5.87 -0.77 6.02
N SER A 161 -6.28 -0.26 4.85
CA SER A 161 -7.58 -0.52 4.23
C SER A 161 -7.77 -1.97 3.74
N ILE A 162 -6.68 -2.72 3.57
CA ILE A 162 -6.65 -4.11 3.16
C ILE A 162 -5.92 -4.96 4.21
N THR A 163 -6.18 -6.27 4.25
CA THR A 163 -5.49 -7.18 5.16
C THR A 163 -4.01 -7.31 4.78
N HIS A 164 -3.19 -7.79 5.71
CA HIS A 164 -1.77 -8.03 5.43
C HIS A 164 -1.58 -9.05 4.30
N ASP A 165 -2.33 -10.15 4.32
CA ASP A 165 -2.30 -11.16 3.24
C ASP A 165 -2.64 -10.55 1.87
N GLN A 166 -3.68 -9.70 1.81
CA GLN A 166 -4.02 -8.97 0.59
C GLN A 166 -2.90 -8.02 0.16
N PHE A 167 -2.28 -7.29 1.10
CA PHE A 167 -1.16 -6.41 0.80
C PHE A 167 0.00 -7.18 0.17
N ILE A 168 0.33 -8.37 0.70
CA ILE A 168 1.37 -9.22 0.14
C ILE A 168 0.99 -9.77 -1.24
N GLU A 169 -0.26 -10.20 -1.43
CA GLU A 169 -0.77 -10.61 -2.76
C GLU A 169 -0.60 -9.47 -3.79
N ARG A 170 -0.89 -8.22 -3.41
CA ARG A 170 -0.69 -7.07 -4.31
C ARG A 170 0.77 -6.80 -4.63
N LEU A 171 1.67 -6.94 -3.66
CA LEU A 171 3.10 -6.82 -3.89
C LEU A 171 3.62 -7.91 -4.84
N GLU A 172 3.17 -9.16 -4.67
CA GLU A 172 3.53 -10.27 -5.55
C GLU A 172 3.02 -10.07 -6.98
N LEU A 173 1.78 -9.60 -7.15
CA LEU A 173 1.22 -9.27 -8.46
C LEU A 173 2.00 -8.14 -9.14
N TRP A 174 2.33 -7.08 -8.40
CA TRP A 174 3.15 -5.96 -8.90
C TRP A 174 4.56 -6.42 -9.27
N ALA A 175 5.20 -7.25 -8.45
CA ALA A 175 6.52 -7.83 -8.72
C ALA A 175 6.52 -8.71 -9.97
N LYS A 176 5.51 -9.58 -10.11
CA LYS A 176 5.35 -10.45 -11.29
C LYS A 176 5.19 -9.66 -12.59
N ALA A 177 4.57 -8.48 -12.53
CA ALA A 177 4.41 -7.57 -13.65
C ALA A 177 5.69 -6.75 -13.98
N GLY A 178 6.80 -6.96 -13.27
CA GLY A 178 8.05 -6.22 -13.48
C GLY A 178 8.15 -4.93 -12.67
N MET A 179 7.37 -4.79 -11.60
CA MET A 179 7.34 -3.61 -10.72
C MET A 179 7.10 -2.26 -11.45
N PRO A 180 6.13 -2.17 -12.38
CA PRO A 180 5.87 -0.93 -13.11
C PRO A 180 5.49 0.22 -12.17
N CYS A 181 5.98 1.43 -12.45
CA CYS A 181 5.63 2.62 -11.69
C CYS A 181 4.58 3.49 -12.40
N PRO A 182 3.68 4.18 -11.67
CA PRO A 182 2.57 4.91 -12.28
C PRO A 182 2.93 5.98 -13.32
N ASP A 183 4.09 6.63 -13.19
CA ASP A 183 4.57 7.68 -14.10
C ASP A 183 5.08 7.13 -15.43
N GLU A 184 5.52 5.87 -15.47
CA GLU A 184 5.96 5.19 -16.69
C GLU A 184 4.81 5.01 -17.69
N GLN A 185 3.55 4.95 -17.22
CA GLN A 185 2.39 4.93 -18.09
C GLN A 185 2.31 6.18 -18.97
N ALA A 186 2.59 7.34 -18.40
CA ALA A 186 2.54 8.60 -19.12
C ALA A 186 3.70 8.72 -20.12
N ALA A 187 4.86 8.14 -19.79
CA ALA A 187 6.02 8.09 -20.68
C ALA A 187 5.86 7.10 -21.84
N ALA A 188 5.02 6.08 -21.68
CA ALA A 188 4.75 5.06 -22.70
C ALA A 188 3.66 5.45 -23.72
N ARG A 189 3.05 6.63 -23.58
CA ARG A 189 2.03 7.19 -24.48
C ARG A 189 2.62 8.28 -25.35
#